data_AF-A0A2V7KIA4-F1
#
_entry.id   AF-A0A2V7KIA4-F1
#
_cell.length_a   1.000
_cell.length_b   1.000
_cell.length_c   1.000
_cell.angle_alpha   90.00
_cell.angle_beta   90.00
_cell.angle_gamma   90.00
#
_symmetry.space_group_name_H-M   'P 1'
#
loop_
_entity.id
_entity.type
_entity.pdbx_description
1 polymer ?
#
loop_
_entity_poly.entity_id
_entity_poly.type
_entity_poly.pdbx_seq_one_letter_code
_entity_poly.pdbx_strand_id
1 'polypeptide(L)'
;MGVARPAHPDSRGLGGVARLADGRLLRHPGRRSRVIGPGGGARERRRGQPPCGSGANPDAPPAFSSGEAAARAIPLWDPPHVAAALGAPPIAVTLRPPPVASGADARPVWIVAPTNAPGPVRLAMETDSGLSVISLPLANAALLFGPGFETPLVQSGDSVGVPLVGAWRRFAIAWTIQAWGLIRGESTGRALVWRRDVTERLAHLAPFASFGAPAPALRNGALWWVSWGYVSHDNFPLVRSLPWRERDVRFLRAGLVGLAPGYDSLTATWARRFAPLVEPAERLPPDLRAQLAYPADAFQVALAQLVRASGDSAIQATWIVRPREPFLLGAPAGTLWMAVAFESGLLTPKRFIGLCAATVTSRGPELHLWRPPASDPDRLPGELVGSSQLRPGQFRVWPAGSSLMTVQAQMYEPLAAQPPPSPPPPPPPPHVAEVYVTLDGRSGHGLTARAALLGGEQIVTDTTLAARWSRVRRLAMQADSALGVGDLETFGSLWRQLMSELAPPHRPR
;
A
#
# COMPACT_ATOMS: atom_id res chain seq x y z
N MET A 1 -16.46 -3.64 -14.47
CA MET A 1 -15.53 -2.56 -14.09
C MET A 1 -15.35 -1.68 -15.29
N GLY A 2 -15.39 -0.37 -15.10
CA GLY A 2 -15.29 0.63 -16.16
C GLY A 2 -13.97 1.38 -16.12
N VAL A 3 -13.32 1.62 -17.25
CA VAL A 3 -12.06 2.39 -17.35
C VAL A 3 -12.34 3.71 -18.06
N ALA A 4 -11.84 4.82 -17.53
CA ALA A 4 -11.84 6.11 -18.20
C ALA A 4 -10.40 6.46 -18.59
N ARG A 5 -10.10 6.66 -19.89
CA ARG A 5 -8.74 6.93 -20.40
C ARG A 5 -8.72 7.81 -21.67
N PRO A 6 -7.63 8.55 -21.96
CA PRO A 6 -7.28 9.03 -23.31
C PRO A 6 -6.28 8.12 -24.06
N ALA A 7 -6.30 8.19 -25.41
CA ALA A 7 -5.62 7.27 -26.34
C ALA A 7 -4.28 7.81 -26.94
N HIS A 8 -3.41 6.91 -27.40
CA HIS A 8 -2.11 7.14 -28.08
C HIS A 8 -2.18 6.63 -29.54
N PRO A 9 -1.42 7.17 -30.53
CA PRO A 9 -1.48 6.70 -31.92
C PRO A 9 -0.40 5.68 -32.30
N ASP A 10 -0.76 4.81 -33.25
CA ASP A 10 0.08 3.81 -33.94
C ASP A 10 1.12 4.45 -34.86
N SER A 11 2.29 3.80 -34.95
CA SER A 11 3.23 3.92 -36.06
C SER A 11 3.15 2.68 -36.95
N ARG A 12 2.59 2.84 -38.15
CA ARG A 12 2.76 1.89 -39.25
C ARG A 12 3.99 2.25 -40.06
N GLY A 13 4.78 1.23 -40.39
CA GLY A 13 5.50 1.16 -41.65
C GLY A 13 7.01 0.96 -41.54
N LEU A 14 7.44 -0.28 -41.37
CA LEU A 14 8.56 -0.87 -42.12
C LEU A 14 8.29 -2.38 -42.23
N GLY A 15 8.07 -2.86 -43.46
CA GLY A 15 7.85 -4.26 -43.78
C GLY A 15 9.17 -5.04 -43.87
N GLY A 16 9.08 -6.37 -43.68
CA GLY A 16 10.22 -7.26 -43.86
C GLY A 16 10.00 -8.69 -43.34
N VAL A 17 9.15 -9.45 -44.05
CA VAL A 17 9.26 -10.89 -44.35
C VAL A 17 9.87 -11.85 -43.31
N ALA A 18 9.05 -12.79 -42.81
CA ALA A 18 9.42 -14.22 -42.74
C ALA A 18 8.17 -15.10 -42.55
N ARG A 19 7.93 -15.99 -43.52
CA ARG A 19 6.98 -17.12 -43.48
C ARG A 19 7.56 -18.26 -42.64
N LEU A 20 6.68 -19.04 -41.99
CA LEU A 20 6.72 -20.50 -41.73
C LEU A 20 5.38 -20.82 -41.03
N ALA A 21 4.36 -21.35 -41.70
CA ALA A 21 4.14 -22.74 -42.12
C ALA A 21 3.85 -23.70 -40.94
N ASP A 22 2.82 -24.53 -41.15
CA ASP A 22 2.25 -25.62 -40.34
C ASP A 22 1.30 -25.23 -39.20
N GLY A 23 0.07 -25.73 -39.09
CA GLY A 23 -0.59 -26.87 -39.74
C GLY A 23 -1.12 -27.85 -38.68
N ARG A 24 -2.43 -28.18 -38.77
CA ARG A 24 -3.21 -29.23 -38.05
C ARG A 24 -3.91 -28.79 -36.75
N LEU A 25 -5.23 -28.64 -36.77
CA LEU A 25 -6.33 -29.64 -36.78
C LEU A 25 -6.63 -30.27 -35.41
N LEU A 26 -7.65 -29.69 -34.78
CA LEU A 26 -8.78 -30.28 -34.05
C LEU A 26 -8.78 -31.81 -33.84
N ARG A 27 -8.97 -32.25 -32.58
CA ARG A 27 -9.87 -33.36 -32.19
C ARG A 27 -10.03 -33.48 -30.66
N HIS A 28 -11.20 -33.09 -30.16
CA HIS A 28 -11.94 -33.80 -29.10
C HIS A 28 -12.98 -34.71 -29.81
N PRO A 29 -13.68 -35.70 -29.19
CA PRO A 29 -14.08 -35.76 -27.77
C PRO A 29 -14.05 -37.18 -27.14
N GLY A 30 -14.41 -37.29 -25.85
CA GLY A 30 -14.61 -38.57 -25.19
C GLY A 30 -15.22 -38.47 -23.79
N ARG A 31 -16.53 -38.20 -23.71
CA ARG A 31 -17.37 -38.36 -22.51
C ARG A 31 -17.41 -39.83 -22.09
N ARG A 32 -17.20 -40.13 -20.80
CA ARG A 32 -17.79 -41.31 -20.13
C ARG A 32 -18.21 -40.98 -18.70
N SER A 33 -19.51 -41.18 -18.46
CA SER A 33 -20.20 -41.15 -17.18
C SER A 33 -20.02 -42.47 -16.41
N ARG A 34 -19.94 -42.41 -15.08
CA ARG A 34 -20.29 -43.49 -14.13
C ARG A 34 -20.60 -42.81 -12.78
N VAL A 35 -21.87 -42.63 -12.43
CA VAL A 35 -22.77 -43.53 -11.66
C VAL A 35 -22.25 -43.83 -10.26
N ILE A 36 -22.98 -43.29 -9.29
CA ILE A 36 -22.85 -43.43 -7.83
C ILE A 36 -23.60 -44.70 -7.39
N GLY A 37 -23.04 -45.44 -6.43
CA GLY A 37 -23.72 -46.47 -5.65
C GLY A 37 -23.10 -46.57 -4.24
N PRO A 38 -23.90 -46.69 -3.15
CA PRO A 38 -23.44 -46.55 -1.76
C PRO A 38 -23.12 -47.90 -1.10
N GLY A 39 -22.23 -47.91 -0.10
CA GLY A 39 -21.96 -49.08 0.73
C GLY A 39 -20.88 -48.80 1.78
N GLY A 40 -21.24 -48.92 3.06
CA GLY A 40 -20.42 -48.50 4.19
C GLY A 40 -19.40 -49.53 4.71
N GLY A 41 -18.54 -49.02 5.61
CA GLY A 41 -18.02 -49.73 6.78
C GLY A 41 -16.78 -50.61 6.59
N ALA A 42 -15.59 -50.07 6.88
CA ALA A 42 -14.55 -50.78 7.62
C ALA A 42 -13.47 -49.80 8.10
N ARG A 43 -13.33 -49.65 9.42
CA ARG A 43 -12.19 -49.01 10.09
C ARG A 43 -10.97 -49.90 9.90
N GLU A 44 -9.96 -49.43 9.18
CA GLU A 44 -8.62 -50.02 9.22
C GLU A 44 -7.59 -48.94 9.55
N ARG A 45 -6.99 -49.07 10.74
CA ARG A 45 -5.90 -48.22 11.23
C ARG A 45 -4.66 -48.50 10.40
N ARG A 46 -4.42 -47.72 9.35
CA ARG A 46 -3.09 -47.59 8.75
C ARG A 46 -2.35 -46.43 9.40
N ARG A 47 -1.20 -46.75 10.00
CA ARG A 47 -0.19 -45.79 10.48
C ARG A 47 0.12 -44.81 9.35
N GLY A 48 -0.26 -43.56 9.53
CA GLY A 48 -0.03 -42.49 8.57
C GLY A 48 1.45 -42.15 8.48
N GLN A 49 2.04 -42.46 7.33
CA GLN A 49 3.12 -41.67 6.76
C GLN A 49 2.65 -40.20 6.66
N PRO A 50 3.47 -39.20 7.02
CA PRO A 50 3.07 -37.81 6.87
C PRO A 50 2.88 -37.52 5.37
N PRO A 51 1.74 -36.96 4.95
CA PRO A 51 1.58 -36.56 3.57
C PRO A 51 2.48 -35.35 3.30
N CYS A 52 3.60 -35.59 2.60
CA CYS A 52 4.27 -34.56 1.82
C CYS A 52 3.30 -34.10 0.73
N GLY A 53 2.61 -33.00 1.00
CA GLY A 53 1.68 -32.36 0.09
C GLY A 53 1.04 -31.19 0.79
N SER A 54 1.70 -30.03 0.71
CA SER A 54 1.14 -28.74 1.09
C SER A 54 -0.14 -28.50 0.27
N GLY A 55 -1.29 -28.87 0.82
CA GLY A 55 -2.58 -28.39 0.34
C GLY A 55 -2.61 -26.89 0.56
N ALA A 56 -2.21 -26.12 -0.45
CA ALA A 56 -2.36 -24.67 -0.42
C ALA A 56 -3.84 -24.36 -0.23
N ASN A 57 -4.19 -23.75 0.90
CA ASN A 57 -5.53 -23.23 1.12
C ASN A 57 -5.81 -22.20 0.00
N PRO A 58 -6.78 -22.42 -0.89
CA PRO A 58 -7.04 -21.51 -2.00
C PRO A 58 -7.45 -20.10 -1.54
N ASP A 59 -7.88 -19.95 -0.29
CA ASP A 59 -8.29 -18.69 0.33
C ASP A 59 -7.14 -17.98 1.08
N ALA A 60 -5.95 -18.59 1.13
CA ALA A 60 -4.78 -17.97 1.77
C ALA A 60 -4.07 -17.01 0.79
N PRO A 61 -3.68 -15.81 1.25
CA PRO A 61 -2.81 -14.96 0.46
C PRO A 61 -1.49 -15.68 0.19
N PRO A 62 -0.83 -15.39 -0.95
CA PRO A 62 0.38 -16.09 -1.36
C PRO A 62 1.49 -15.89 -0.33
N ALA A 63 1.94 -17.00 0.27
CA ALA A 63 3.00 -17.01 1.27
C ALA A 63 4.39 -16.86 0.62
N PHE A 64 5.28 -16.08 1.27
CA PHE A 64 6.69 -16.08 0.88
C PHE A 64 7.30 -17.47 1.09
N SER A 65 8.31 -17.82 0.30
CA SER A 65 8.96 -19.13 0.36
C SER A 65 9.71 -19.38 1.67
N SER A 66 10.20 -18.33 2.33
CA SER A 66 10.88 -18.38 3.61
C SER A 66 10.78 -17.04 4.35
N GLY A 67 11.15 -17.04 5.64
CA GLY A 67 11.28 -15.81 6.43
C GLY A 67 12.34 -14.85 5.87
N GLU A 68 13.44 -15.35 5.32
CA GLU A 68 14.44 -14.51 4.66
C GLU A 68 13.91 -13.84 3.39
N ALA A 69 13.11 -14.56 2.58
CA ALA A 69 12.48 -14.00 1.40
C ALA A 69 11.45 -12.91 1.79
N ALA A 70 10.68 -13.15 2.86
CA ALA A 70 9.75 -12.15 3.40
C ALA A 70 10.48 -10.93 3.98
N ALA A 71 11.58 -11.11 4.71
CA ALA A 71 12.39 -10.02 5.27
C ALA A 71 12.95 -9.07 4.22
N ARG A 72 13.24 -9.57 3.01
CA ARG A 72 13.73 -8.75 1.90
C ARG A 72 12.62 -8.06 1.11
N ALA A 73 11.44 -8.69 1.01
CA ALA A 73 10.37 -8.26 0.13
C ALA A 73 9.30 -7.39 0.82
N ILE A 74 9.10 -7.55 2.13
CA ILE A 74 8.17 -6.71 2.90
C ILE A 74 8.82 -5.33 3.10
N PRO A 75 8.17 -4.23 2.67
CA PRO A 75 8.73 -2.89 2.81
C PRO A 75 8.92 -2.49 4.27
N LEU A 76 10.03 -1.85 4.59
CA LEU A 76 10.24 -1.19 5.88
C LEU A 76 9.70 0.24 5.86
N TRP A 77 9.87 0.93 4.74
CA TRP A 77 9.42 2.29 4.57
C TRP A 77 7.91 2.38 4.32
N ASP A 78 7.30 3.52 4.58
CA ASP A 78 5.93 3.83 4.20
C ASP A 78 5.87 5.10 3.34
N PRO A 79 4.77 5.33 2.60
CA PRO A 79 4.71 6.44 1.65
C PRO A 79 5.05 7.81 2.27
N PRO A 80 4.56 8.17 3.48
CA PRO A 80 4.97 9.40 4.17
C PRO A 80 6.47 9.53 4.42
N HIS A 81 7.13 8.49 4.93
CA HIS A 81 8.58 8.57 5.19
C HIS A 81 9.41 8.61 3.90
N VAL A 82 8.99 7.89 2.85
CA VAL A 82 9.64 7.96 1.52
C VAL A 82 9.47 9.36 0.92
N ALA A 83 8.27 9.93 1.03
CA ALA A 83 7.95 11.29 0.61
C ALA A 83 8.87 12.31 1.31
N ALA A 84 8.97 12.24 2.64
CA ALA A 84 9.83 13.11 3.44
C ALA A 84 11.32 12.95 3.08
N ALA A 85 11.82 11.72 2.91
CA ALA A 85 13.21 11.47 2.50
C ALA A 85 13.57 12.06 1.12
N LEU A 86 12.58 12.21 0.23
CA LEU A 86 12.79 12.62 -1.16
C LEU A 86 12.24 14.02 -1.47
N GLY A 87 11.72 14.73 -0.47
CA GLY A 87 11.11 16.05 -0.63
C GLY A 87 9.89 16.02 -1.57
N ALA A 88 9.10 14.96 -1.55
CA ALA A 88 7.86 14.80 -2.31
C ALA A 88 6.66 14.73 -1.36
N PRO A 89 5.43 15.06 -1.77
CA PRO A 89 4.26 14.80 -0.93
C PRO A 89 3.86 13.32 -0.95
N PRO A 90 3.21 12.79 0.12
CA PRO A 90 2.87 11.37 0.23
C PRO A 90 1.99 10.85 -0.91
N ILE A 91 1.08 11.68 -1.43
CA ILE A 91 0.19 11.36 -2.57
C ILE A 91 0.95 11.10 -3.87
N ALA A 92 2.21 11.54 -3.95
CA ALA A 92 3.08 11.33 -5.09
C ALA A 92 3.84 9.99 -5.04
N VAL A 93 3.61 9.21 -3.99
CA VAL A 93 4.38 7.99 -3.69
C VAL A 93 3.44 6.79 -3.71
N THR A 94 3.84 5.73 -4.41
CA THR A 94 3.15 4.44 -4.34
C THR A 94 4.12 3.27 -4.43
N LEU A 95 3.79 2.17 -3.76
CA LEU A 95 4.58 0.94 -3.79
C LEU A 95 4.27 0.15 -5.07
N ARG A 96 5.31 -0.24 -5.81
CA ARG A 96 5.21 -1.02 -7.05
C ARG A 96 5.82 -2.43 -6.91
N PRO A 97 5.06 -3.51 -7.19
CA PRO A 97 5.58 -4.82 -7.58
C PRO A 97 5.66 -5.03 -9.13
N PRO A 98 6.44 -6.02 -9.62
CA PRO A 98 7.34 -5.88 -10.79
C PRO A 98 6.75 -6.26 -12.17
N PRO A 99 7.48 -5.99 -13.28
CA PRO A 99 8.44 -6.99 -13.79
C PRO A 99 9.83 -6.40 -14.11
N VAL A 100 10.88 -6.82 -13.37
CA VAL A 100 12.29 -6.78 -13.82
C VAL A 100 13.09 -7.97 -13.23
N ALA A 101 12.73 -8.49 -12.05
CA ALA A 101 13.27 -9.76 -11.56
C ALA A 101 12.15 -10.59 -10.91
N SER A 102 11.85 -11.74 -11.49
CA SER A 102 11.07 -12.78 -10.81
C SER A 102 12.03 -13.56 -9.94
N GLY A 103 11.84 -13.56 -8.62
CA GLY A 103 12.67 -14.39 -7.73
C GLY A 103 12.89 -13.81 -6.34
N ALA A 104 13.72 -14.52 -5.57
CA ALA A 104 14.00 -14.29 -4.15
C ALA A 104 14.75 -12.97 -3.82
N ASP A 105 15.13 -12.18 -4.82
CA ASP A 105 15.85 -10.90 -4.68
C ASP A 105 15.00 -9.66 -4.96
N ALA A 106 13.68 -9.80 -5.08
CA ALA A 106 12.78 -8.65 -5.26
C ALA A 106 12.80 -7.73 -4.04
N ARG A 107 13.25 -6.49 -4.23
CA ARG A 107 13.24 -5.43 -3.21
C ARG A 107 12.05 -4.48 -3.41
N PRO A 108 11.49 -3.91 -2.34
CA PRO A 108 10.46 -2.88 -2.42
C PRO A 108 10.90 -1.70 -3.29
N VAL A 109 10.06 -1.30 -4.24
CA VAL A 109 10.28 -0.13 -5.10
C VAL A 109 9.11 0.83 -4.97
N TRP A 110 9.42 2.10 -4.82
CA TRP A 110 8.47 3.20 -4.74
C TRP A 110 8.55 4.04 -6.02
N ILE A 111 7.41 4.30 -6.65
CA ILE A 111 7.32 5.34 -7.67
C ILE A 111 7.10 6.66 -6.95
N VAL A 112 7.95 7.64 -7.24
CA VAL A 112 7.86 9.00 -6.71
C VAL A 112 7.68 9.95 -7.88
N ALA A 113 6.44 10.38 -8.08
CA ALA A 113 6.08 11.35 -9.10
C ALA A 113 6.36 12.78 -8.59
N PRO A 114 6.68 13.73 -9.47
CA PRO A 114 6.60 15.14 -9.11
C PRO A 114 5.14 15.60 -9.10
N THR A 115 4.77 16.48 -8.16
CA THR A 115 3.41 17.02 -8.04
C THR A 115 3.35 18.54 -7.96
N ASN A 116 4.48 19.21 -7.75
CA ASN A 116 4.51 20.65 -7.47
C ASN A 116 5.37 21.43 -8.49
N ALA A 117 6.35 20.77 -9.13
CA ALA A 117 7.21 21.34 -10.15
C ALA A 117 7.50 20.31 -11.26
N PRO A 118 7.79 20.73 -12.50
CA PRO A 118 8.34 19.84 -13.52
C PRO A 118 9.60 19.17 -12.98
N GLY A 119 9.66 17.85 -13.05
CA GLY A 119 10.81 17.08 -12.61
C GLY A 119 10.72 15.63 -13.10
N PRO A 120 11.81 14.86 -13.01
CA PRO A 120 11.78 13.46 -13.40
C PRO A 120 10.97 12.63 -12.40
N VAL A 121 10.23 11.63 -12.89
CA VAL A 121 9.77 10.55 -12.02
C VAL A 121 10.98 9.81 -11.48
N ARG A 122 10.99 9.61 -10.16
CA ARG A 122 12.03 8.91 -9.43
C ARG A 122 11.52 7.53 -9.02
N LEU A 123 12.37 6.52 -9.07
CA LEU A 123 12.17 5.22 -8.47
C LEU A 123 13.05 5.13 -7.23
N ALA A 124 12.45 4.93 -6.05
CA ALA A 124 13.20 4.70 -4.83
C ALA A 124 13.14 3.21 -4.46
N MET A 125 14.27 2.52 -4.54
CA MET A 125 14.41 1.12 -4.16
C MET A 125 14.94 1.03 -2.74
N GLU A 126 14.30 0.21 -1.91
CA GLU A 126 14.77 -0.07 -0.56
C GLU A 126 16.05 -0.92 -0.60
N THR A 127 17.09 -0.49 0.09
CA THR A 127 18.34 -1.23 0.29
C THR A 127 18.51 -1.58 1.76
N ASP A 128 19.50 -2.41 2.08
CA ASP A 128 19.77 -2.78 3.48
C ASP A 128 20.21 -1.58 4.34
N SER A 129 20.62 -0.46 3.72
CA SER A 129 21.11 0.74 4.40
C SER A 129 20.22 1.97 4.21
N GLY A 130 19.07 1.87 3.53
CA GLY A 130 18.19 3.02 3.27
C GLY A 130 17.45 2.95 1.93
N LEU A 131 17.39 4.07 1.22
CA LEU A 131 16.75 4.18 -0.11
C LEU A 131 17.79 4.52 -1.18
N SER A 132 17.80 3.76 -2.26
CA SER A 132 18.54 4.08 -3.49
C SER A 132 17.58 4.69 -4.51
N VAL A 133 17.92 5.85 -5.06
CA VAL A 133 17.02 6.60 -5.96
C VAL A 133 17.57 6.59 -7.38
N ILE A 134 16.73 6.21 -8.34
CA ILE A 134 17.03 6.24 -9.76
C ILE A 134 16.03 7.16 -10.45
N SER A 135 16.52 8.19 -11.14
CA SER A 135 15.67 9.07 -11.95
C SER A 135 15.42 8.45 -13.32
N LEU A 136 14.16 8.44 -13.79
CA LEU A 136 13.82 7.93 -15.11
C LEU A 136 13.95 9.04 -16.18
N PRO A 137 14.86 8.90 -17.16
CA PRO A 137 15.20 9.99 -18.09
C PRO A 137 14.07 10.42 -19.04
N LEU A 138 13.11 9.53 -19.36
CA LEU A 138 11.98 9.85 -20.25
C LEU A 138 10.74 10.43 -19.53
N ALA A 139 10.74 10.50 -18.21
CA ALA A 139 9.60 10.98 -17.42
C ALA A 139 9.71 12.47 -17.05
N ASN A 140 10.35 13.24 -17.92
CA ASN A 140 10.85 14.60 -17.66
C ASN A 140 10.03 15.71 -18.33
N ALA A 141 8.84 15.40 -18.82
CA ALA A 141 8.04 16.43 -19.48
C ALA A 141 7.40 17.40 -18.45
N ALA A 142 6.93 18.55 -18.91
CA ALA A 142 6.31 19.56 -18.05
C ALA A 142 4.98 19.05 -17.49
N LEU A 143 4.93 18.67 -16.21
CA LEU A 143 3.75 18.04 -15.59
C LEU A 143 2.53 18.96 -15.73
N LEU A 144 1.67 18.64 -16.69
CA LEU A 144 0.49 19.43 -16.97
C LEU A 144 -0.59 19.16 -15.94
N PHE A 145 -0.62 17.93 -15.42
CA PHE A 145 -1.64 17.43 -14.50
C PHE A 145 -1.01 16.60 -13.38
N GLY A 146 -1.57 16.74 -12.18
CA GLY A 146 -1.07 16.10 -10.97
C GLY A 146 -1.95 16.45 -9.78
N PRO A 147 -1.96 15.62 -8.73
CA PRO A 147 -2.72 15.90 -7.53
C PRO A 147 -2.22 17.17 -6.86
N GLY A 148 -3.13 18.06 -6.47
CA GLY A 148 -2.81 19.32 -5.82
C GLY A 148 -2.41 20.46 -6.76
N PHE A 149 -2.46 20.27 -8.08
CA PHE A 149 -2.31 21.39 -9.02
C PHE A 149 -3.61 22.16 -9.20
N GLU A 150 -3.83 23.17 -8.38
CA GLU A 150 -4.99 24.05 -8.47
C GLU A 150 -4.74 25.25 -9.41
N THR A 151 -3.47 25.64 -9.59
CA THR A 151 -3.12 26.87 -10.32
C THR A 151 -3.12 26.71 -11.83
N PRO A 152 -3.75 27.62 -12.59
CA PRO A 152 -3.73 27.60 -14.05
C PRO A 152 -2.32 27.82 -14.59
N LEU A 153 -1.96 27.11 -15.66
CA LEU A 153 -0.67 27.21 -16.33
C LEU A 153 -0.84 27.81 -17.73
N VAL A 154 -0.04 28.82 -18.08
CA VAL A 154 -0.04 29.43 -19.41
C VAL A 154 1.23 29.06 -20.16
N GLN A 155 1.11 28.28 -21.22
CA GLN A 155 2.24 27.77 -22.00
C GLN A 155 2.24 28.27 -23.44
N SER A 156 3.37 28.21 -24.13
CA SER A 156 3.47 28.57 -25.55
C SER A 156 2.60 27.67 -26.43
N GLY A 157 2.08 28.21 -27.54
CA GLY A 157 0.89 27.74 -28.27
C GLY A 157 0.92 26.37 -28.97
N ASP A 158 1.97 25.57 -28.82
CA ASP A 158 2.23 24.43 -29.72
C ASP A 158 1.81 23.05 -29.19
N SER A 159 0.78 22.94 -28.33
CA SER A 159 -0.22 21.84 -28.47
C SER A 159 -1.25 21.69 -27.35
N VAL A 160 -1.04 22.14 -26.10
CA VAL A 160 -1.93 21.77 -24.94
C VAL A 160 -2.71 22.94 -24.38
N GLY A 161 -4.02 22.79 -24.27
CA GLY A 161 -4.87 23.69 -23.48
C GLY A 161 -5.79 24.57 -24.33
N VAL A 162 -6.53 25.45 -23.66
CA VAL A 162 -7.46 26.38 -24.31
C VAL A 162 -6.66 27.52 -24.93
N PRO A 163 -6.65 27.68 -26.27
CA PRO A 163 -5.88 28.74 -26.90
C PRO A 163 -6.43 30.11 -26.49
N LEU A 164 -5.55 30.98 -26.00
CA LEU A 164 -5.83 32.34 -25.57
C LEU A 164 -5.76 33.31 -26.77
N VAL A 165 -6.77 33.19 -27.65
CA VAL A 165 -6.91 34.00 -28.86
C VAL A 165 -7.88 35.16 -28.67
N GLY A 166 -7.50 36.36 -29.10
CA GLY A 166 -8.34 37.57 -29.01
C GLY A 166 -8.48 38.15 -27.59
N ALA A 167 -8.98 39.37 -27.48
CA ALA A 167 -9.16 40.04 -26.18
C ALA A 167 -10.38 39.52 -25.41
N TRP A 168 -11.51 39.29 -26.10
CA TRP A 168 -12.77 38.86 -25.46
C TRP A 168 -12.71 37.46 -24.87
N ARG A 169 -12.12 36.48 -25.56
CA ARG A 169 -11.96 35.13 -25.03
C ARG A 169 -11.08 35.11 -23.78
N ARG A 170 -9.99 35.89 -23.78
CA ARG A 170 -9.11 36.06 -22.61
C ARG A 170 -9.85 36.70 -21.45
N PHE A 171 -10.64 37.74 -21.70
CA PHE A 171 -11.49 38.36 -20.68
C PHE A 171 -12.51 37.37 -20.09
N ALA A 172 -13.27 36.67 -20.94
CA ALA A 172 -14.28 35.70 -20.49
C ALA A 172 -13.67 34.56 -19.66
N ILE A 173 -12.51 34.04 -20.09
CA ILE A 173 -11.76 33.03 -19.34
C ILE A 173 -11.23 33.62 -18.02
N ALA A 174 -10.59 34.79 -18.05
CA ALA A 174 -10.09 35.47 -16.87
C ALA A 174 -11.19 35.71 -15.83
N TRP A 175 -12.39 36.11 -16.28
CA TRP A 175 -13.57 36.25 -15.44
C TRP A 175 -14.01 34.90 -14.86
N THR A 176 -14.05 33.84 -15.66
CA THR A 176 -14.54 32.52 -15.22
C THR A 176 -13.67 31.88 -14.14
N ILE A 177 -12.34 31.96 -14.28
CA ILE A 177 -11.39 31.41 -13.29
C ILE A 177 -10.80 32.45 -12.35
N GLN A 178 -11.36 33.67 -12.35
CA GLN A 178 -10.91 34.78 -11.52
C GLN A 178 -9.40 35.06 -11.65
N ALA A 179 -8.84 34.84 -12.86
CA ALA A 179 -7.42 34.95 -13.17
C ALA A 179 -7.16 36.18 -14.04
N TRP A 180 -7.29 37.36 -13.45
CA TRP A 180 -7.17 38.66 -14.12
C TRP A 180 -5.82 38.89 -14.84
N GLY A 181 -4.76 38.19 -14.40
CA GLY A 181 -3.45 38.20 -15.06
C GLY A 181 -3.48 37.75 -16.53
N LEU A 182 -4.49 36.99 -16.95
CA LEU A 182 -4.67 36.51 -18.34
C LEU A 182 -5.11 37.61 -19.32
N ILE A 183 -5.49 38.79 -18.84
CA ILE A 183 -5.89 39.91 -19.71
C ILE A 183 -4.65 40.59 -20.31
N ARG A 184 -3.49 40.51 -19.64
CA ARG A 184 -2.23 41.11 -20.13
C ARG A 184 -1.81 40.54 -21.49
N GLY A 185 -1.30 41.40 -22.36
CA GLY A 185 -0.91 41.06 -23.74
C GLY A 185 0.09 39.92 -23.88
N GLU A 186 0.90 39.68 -22.84
CA GLU A 186 1.88 38.58 -22.72
C GLU A 186 1.27 37.17 -22.84
N SER A 187 -0.04 37.04 -22.63
CA SER A 187 -0.78 35.78 -22.75
C SER A 187 -1.31 35.49 -24.16
N THR A 188 -1.18 36.44 -25.10
CA THR A 188 -1.74 36.34 -26.45
C THR A 188 -0.99 35.28 -27.26
N GLY A 189 -1.73 34.36 -27.90
CA GLY A 189 -1.12 33.26 -28.67
C GLY A 189 -0.56 32.11 -27.82
N ARG A 190 -0.75 32.18 -26.50
CA ARG A 190 -0.43 31.08 -25.57
C ARG A 190 -1.65 30.17 -25.38
N ALA A 191 -1.43 29.02 -24.78
CA ALA A 191 -2.48 28.09 -24.39
C ALA A 191 -2.61 28.00 -22.87
N LEU A 192 -3.85 28.03 -22.38
CA LEU A 192 -4.19 27.91 -20.97
C LEU A 192 -4.51 26.46 -20.62
N VAL A 193 -3.77 25.91 -19.66
CA VAL A 193 -4.09 24.64 -19.01
C VAL A 193 -4.69 24.95 -17.63
N TRP A 194 -6.00 24.77 -17.53
CA TRP A 194 -6.78 24.92 -16.29
C TRP A 194 -7.27 23.56 -15.77
N ARG A 195 -7.73 23.51 -14.51
CA ARG A 195 -8.15 22.28 -13.81
C ARG A 195 -7.09 21.20 -13.92
N ARG A 196 -5.99 21.45 -13.22
CA ARG A 196 -4.79 20.62 -13.30
C ARG A 196 -4.81 19.46 -12.31
N ASP A 197 -5.68 19.52 -11.31
CA ASP A 197 -5.92 18.44 -10.35
C ASP A 197 -6.62 17.24 -11.03
N VAL A 198 -6.07 16.06 -10.79
CA VAL A 198 -6.56 14.81 -11.41
C VAL A 198 -7.96 14.46 -10.89
N THR A 199 -8.20 14.65 -9.59
CA THR A 199 -9.47 14.30 -8.94
C THR A 199 -10.57 15.23 -9.43
N GLU A 200 -10.30 16.54 -9.48
CA GLU A 200 -11.23 17.55 -10.00
C GLU A 200 -11.62 17.26 -11.45
N ARG A 201 -10.65 16.90 -12.30
CA ARG A 201 -10.90 16.53 -13.70
C ARG A 201 -11.79 15.30 -13.81
N LEU A 202 -11.47 14.25 -13.07
CA LEU A 202 -12.24 13.00 -13.10
C LEU A 202 -13.67 13.21 -12.58
N ALA A 203 -13.83 13.98 -11.50
CA ALA A 203 -15.13 14.35 -10.96
C ALA A 203 -15.97 15.14 -11.98
N HIS A 204 -15.34 16.01 -12.77
CA HIS A 204 -16.04 16.74 -13.83
C HIS A 204 -16.45 15.84 -15.01
N LEU A 205 -15.62 14.85 -15.35
CA LEU A 205 -15.92 13.91 -16.44
C LEU A 205 -16.99 12.88 -16.06
N ALA A 206 -17.03 12.45 -14.80
CA ALA A 206 -17.97 11.47 -14.28
C ALA A 206 -18.58 11.93 -12.94
N PRO A 207 -19.49 12.92 -12.95
CA PRO A 207 -20.04 13.54 -11.74
C PRO A 207 -20.91 12.60 -10.89
N PHE A 208 -21.34 11.48 -11.47
CA PHE A 208 -22.08 10.42 -10.77
C PHE A 208 -21.18 9.52 -9.90
N ALA A 209 -19.86 9.70 -9.93
CA ALA A 209 -18.90 8.92 -9.15
C ALA A 209 -18.01 9.83 -8.29
N SER A 210 -17.70 9.38 -7.09
CA SER A 210 -16.70 10.03 -6.22
C SER A 210 -15.35 9.38 -6.45
N PHE A 211 -14.31 10.17 -6.77
CA PHE A 211 -12.96 9.64 -6.98
C PHE A 211 -12.14 9.65 -5.69
N GLY A 212 -11.24 8.68 -5.55
CA GLY A 212 -10.27 8.60 -4.47
C GLY A 212 -8.97 9.35 -4.77
N ALA A 213 -8.02 9.31 -3.85
CA ALA A 213 -6.69 9.87 -4.07
C ALA A 213 -6.02 9.19 -5.30
N PRO A 214 -5.50 9.95 -6.26
CA PRO A 214 -4.84 9.39 -7.42
C PRO A 214 -3.45 8.84 -7.05
N ALA A 215 -3.13 7.66 -7.55
CA ALA A 215 -1.82 7.02 -7.42
C ALA A 215 -1.04 7.14 -8.73
N PRO A 216 0.29 7.40 -8.68
CA PRO A 216 1.12 7.42 -9.86
C PRO A 216 1.37 5.99 -10.39
N ALA A 217 1.33 5.82 -11.69
CA ALA A 217 1.62 4.57 -12.38
C ALA A 217 2.49 4.85 -13.61
N LEU A 218 3.33 3.89 -14.00
CA LEU A 218 4.20 4.02 -15.15
C LEU A 218 3.72 3.14 -16.30
N ARG A 219 3.66 3.71 -17.51
CA ARG A 219 3.37 2.96 -18.73
C ARG A 219 4.21 3.51 -19.87
N ASN A 220 4.94 2.64 -20.57
CA ASN A 220 5.79 3.01 -21.71
C ASN A 220 6.73 4.18 -21.40
N GLY A 221 7.29 4.23 -20.18
CA GLY A 221 8.16 5.32 -19.73
C GLY A 221 7.45 6.64 -19.37
N ALA A 222 6.12 6.72 -19.52
CA ALA A 222 5.33 7.89 -19.17
C ALA A 222 4.59 7.73 -17.83
N LEU A 223 4.43 8.84 -17.12
CA LEU A 223 3.64 8.93 -15.89
C LEU A 223 2.15 9.00 -16.19
N TRP A 224 1.38 8.19 -15.47
CA TRP A 224 -0.07 8.17 -15.46
C TRP A 224 -0.55 8.32 -14.02
N TRP A 225 -1.65 9.03 -13.83
CA TRP A 225 -2.38 9.08 -12.58
C TRP A 225 -3.59 8.17 -12.67
N VAL A 226 -3.76 7.33 -11.66
CA VAL A 226 -4.83 6.34 -11.61
C VAL A 226 -5.63 6.53 -10.33
N SER A 227 -6.94 6.66 -10.43
CA SER A 227 -7.82 6.83 -9.27
C SER A 227 -9.02 5.90 -9.36
N TRP A 228 -9.41 5.31 -8.23
CA TRP A 228 -10.66 4.56 -8.13
C TRP A 228 -11.85 5.50 -8.07
N GLY A 229 -12.87 5.21 -8.88
CA GLY A 229 -14.17 5.87 -8.87
C GLY A 229 -15.21 5.01 -8.17
N TYR A 230 -15.84 5.59 -7.15
CA TYR A 230 -16.82 4.96 -6.29
C TYR A 230 -18.23 5.44 -6.64
N VAL A 231 -19.13 4.49 -6.86
CA VAL A 231 -20.57 4.73 -6.95
C VAL A 231 -21.17 4.38 -5.61
N SER A 232 -21.90 5.32 -5.03
CA SER A 232 -22.44 5.21 -3.68
C SER A 232 -23.91 5.56 -3.65
N HIS A 233 -24.67 4.90 -2.78
CA HIS A 233 -26.05 5.28 -2.48
C HIS A 233 -26.38 5.00 -1.01
N ASP A 234 -27.35 5.74 -0.51
CA ASP A 234 -27.92 5.72 0.82
C ASP A 234 -29.36 5.16 0.85
N ASN A 235 -30.02 5.02 -0.31
CA ASN A 235 -31.45 4.68 -0.39
C ASN A 235 -31.75 3.17 -0.32
N PHE A 236 -31.07 2.44 0.56
CA PHE A 236 -31.29 1.02 0.80
C PHE A 236 -31.76 0.79 2.24
N PRO A 237 -33.07 0.96 2.54
CA PRO A 237 -33.56 1.08 3.92
C PRO A 237 -33.28 -0.14 4.81
N LEU A 238 -33.21 -1.33 4.21
CA LEU A 238 -32.93 -2.59 4.91
C LEU A 238 -31.43 -2.85 5.15
N VAL A 239 -30.54 -2.08 4.51
CA VAL A 239 -29.10 -2.22 4.69
C VAL A 239 -28.65 -1.29 5.81
N ARG A 240 -27.84 -1.78 6.75
CA ARG A 240 -27.28 -0.93 7.82
C ARG A 240 -26.27 0.05 7.22
N SER A 241 -26.27 1.29 7.69
CA SER A 241 -25.28 2.28 7.23
C SER A 241 -23.88 1.96 7.72
N LEU A 242 -22.89 2.30 6.88
CA LEU A 242 -21.47 2.25 7.19
C LEU A 242 -20.86 3.62 6.93
N PRO A 243 -19.90 4.05 7.78
CA PRO A 243 -19.22 5.32 7.59
C PRO A 243 -18.33 5.25 6.35
N TRP A 244 -18.38 6.30 5.53
CA TRP A 244 -17.49 6.50 4.39
C TRP A 244 -17.23 7.99 4.15
N ARG A 245 -16.00 8.42 4.40
CA ARG A 245 -15.59 9.84 4.41
C ARG A 245 -16.45 10.62 5.42
N GLU A 246 -17.02 11.74 5.01
CA GLU A 246 -17.86 12.61 5.86
C GLU A 246 -19.36 12.24 5.81
N ARG A 247 -19.70 11.05 5.31
CA ARG A 247 -21.09 10.60 5.18
C ARG A 247 -21.26 9.12 5.50
N ASP A 248 -22.51 8.73 5.65
CA ASP A 248 -22.92 7.34 5.75
C ASP A 248 -23.38 6.82 4.40
N VAL A 249 -23.06 5.56 4.11
CA VAL A 249 -23.50 4.86 2.89
C VAL A 249 -24.13 3.53 3.23
N ARG A 250 -25.07 3.11 2.38
CA ARG A 250 -25.71 1.78 2.43
C ARG A 250 -25.32 0.93 1.23
N PHE A 251 -24.80 1.56 0.19
CA PHE A 251 -24.22 0.93 -0.97
C PHE A 251 -22.96 1.70 -1.35
N LEU A 252 -21.85 0.98 -1.53
CA LEU A 252 -20.61 1.51 -2.05
C LEU A 252 -19.99 0.47 -2.99
N ARG A 253 -19.65 0.90 -4.21
CA ARG A 253 -18.98 0.04 -5.18
C ARG A 253 -17.86 0.80 -5.87
N ALA A 254 -16.64 0.26 -5.77
CA ALA A 254 -15.53 0.66 -6.62
C ALA A 254 -15.74 0.08 -8.04
N GLY A 255 -16.51 0.81 -8.86
CA GLY A 255 -16.93 0.35 -10.18
C GLY A 255 -16.05 0.85 -11.31
N LEU A 256 -15.30 1.92 -11.07
CA LEU A 256 -14.61 2.70 -12.10
C LEU A 256 -13.12 2.86 -11.77
N VAL A 257 -12.30 2.94 -12.81
CA VAL A 257 -10.89 3.35 -12.74
C VAL A 257 -10.71 4.55 -13.65
N GLY A 258 -10.45 5.71 -13.06
CA GLY A 258 -10.10 6.93 -13.77
C GLY A 258 -8.61 6.97 -14.08
N LEU A 259 -8.25 7.27 -15.33
CA LEU A 259 -6.88 7.42 -15.79
C LEU A 259 -6.68 8.82 -16.37
N ALA A 260 -5.68 9.53 -15.84
CA ALA A 260 -5.24 10.82 -16.36
C ALA A 260 -3.74 10.75 -16.70
N PRO A 261 -3.32 10.96 -17.96
CA PRO A 261 -1.90 11.05 -18.30
C PRO A 261 -1.23 12.28 -17.65
N GLY A 262 0.06 12.18 -17.31
CA GLY A 262 0.87 13.29 -16.79
C GLY A 262 1.24 14.36 -17.84
N TYR A 263 1.09 14.05 -19.13
CA TYR A 263 1.17 14.97 -20.27
C TYR A 263 -0.02 14.72 -21.17
N ASP A 264 -0.87 15.71 -21.40
CA ASP A 264 -1.76 15.62 -22.56
C ASP A 264 -2.37 16.94 -23.04
N SER A 265 -2.01 17.26 -24.29
CA SER A 265 -2.52 18.33 -25.14
C SER A 265 -3.92 18.16 -25.68
N LEU A 266 -4.41 16.94 -25.58
CA LEU A 266 -5.36 16.37 -26.52
C LEU A 266 -6.41 15.46 -25.85
N THR A 267 -6.39 15.27 -24.51
CA THR A 267 -7.48 14.59 -23.77
C THR A 267 -8.83 15.21 -24.14
N ALA A 268 -8.83 16.53 -24.31
CA ALA A 268 -9.97 17.38 -24.59
C ALA A 268 -10.50 17.29 -26.04
N THR A 269 -9.75 16.75 -26.99
CA THR A 269 -10.24 16.58 -28.36
C THR A 269 -11.02 15.28 -28.54
N TRP A 270 -10.80 14.27 -27.71
CA TRP A 270 -11.18 12.88 -28.01
C TRP A 270 -12.20 12.26 -27.07
N ALA A 271 -12.64 12.98 -26.04
CA ALA A 271 -13.94 12.71 -25.42
C ALA A 271 -15.14 13.04 -26.36
N ARG A 272 -14.88 13.67 -27.53
CA ARG A 272 -15.84 14.45 -28.33
C ARG A 272 -17.11 13.77 -28.85
N ARG A 273 -17.46 12.54 -28.47
CA ARG A 273 -18.81 12.02 -28.75
C ARG A 273 -19.43 11.07 -27.71
N PHE A 274 -18.81 10.87 -26.53
CA PHE A 274 -19.43 10.14 -25.40
C PHE A 274 -19.98 8.71 -25.65
N ALA A 275 -19.34 7.91 -26.50
CA ALA A 275 -19.72 6.49 -26.64
C ALA A 275 -18.48 5.62 -26.82
N PRO A 276 -17.94 5.05 -25.73
CA PRO A 276 -18.45 5.13 -24.36
C PRO A 276 -17.40 5.67 -23.40
N LEU A 277 -17.74 6.73 -22.66
CA LEU A 277 -16.91 7.34 -21.60
C LEU A 277 -16.45 6.35 -20.52
N VAL A 278 -17.09 5.18 -20.47
CA VAL A 278 -16.76 4.07 -19.59
C VAL A 278 -16.54 2.83 -20.47
N GLU A 279 -15.29 2.40 -20.59
CA GLU A 279 -14.95 1.19 -21.33
C GLU A 279 -14.91 -0.06 -20.43
N PRO A 280 -15.13 -1.27 -20.98
CA PRO A 280 -14.95 -2.51 -20.22
C PRO A 280 -13.54 -2.64 -19.63
N ALA A 281 -13.42 -3.30 -18.48
CA ALA A 281 -12.17 -3.46 -17.72
C ALA A 281 -11.07 -4.18 -18.49
N GLU A 282 -11.45 -4.98 -19.49
CA GLU A 282 -10.56 -5.71 -20.38
C GLU A 282 -9.72 -4.75 -21.22
N ARG A 283 -10.23 -3.54 -21.48
CA ARG A 283 -9.48 -2.48 -22.18
C ARG A 283 -8.45 -1.77 -21.32
N LEU A 284 -8.45 -1.97 -19.99
CA LEU A 284 -7.36 -1.49 -19.15
C LEU A 284 -6.04 -2.15 -19.60
N PRO A 285 -5.01 -1.40 -19.98
CA PRO A 285 -3.74 -2.02 -20.37
C PRO A 285 -3.14 -2.84 -19.22
N PRO A 286 -2.60 -4.04 -19.51
CA PRO A 286 -2.15 -4.99 -18.49
C PRO A 286 -1.13 -4.39 -17.54
N ASP A 287 -0.20 -3.58 -18.05
CA ASP A 287 0.83 -2.94 -17.22
C ASP A 287 0.24 -1.99 -16.18
N LEU A 288 -0.83 -1.26 -16.53
CA LEU A 288 -1.52 -0.40 -15.57
C LEU A 288 -2.37 -1.21 -14.60
N ARG A 289 -3.03 -2.26 -15.08
CA ARG A 289 -3.82 -3.16 -14.22
C ARG A 289 -2.95 -3.79 -13.14
N ALA A 290 -1.74 -4.22 -13.49
CA ALA A 290 -0.78 -4.82 -12.56
C ALA A 290 -0.29 -3.83 -11.48
N GLN A 291 -0.38 -2.52 -11.74
CA GLN A 291 -0.02 -1.46 -10.80
C GLN A 291 -1.20 -0.95 -9.95
N LEU A 292 -2.42 -1.48 -10.16
CA LEU A 292 -3.58 -1.09 -9.37
C LEU A 292 -3.52 -1.69 -7.97
N ALA A 293 -3.49 -0.82 -6.95
CA ALA A 293 -3.85 -1.22 -5.60
C ALA A 293 -5.35 -1.51 -5.52
N TYR A 294 -5.75 -2.37 -4.59
CA TYR A 294 -7.17 -2.57 -4.27
C TYR A 294 -7.80 -1.22 -3.83
N PRO A 295 -9.07 -0.93 -4.18
CA PRO A 295 -9.71 0.34 -3.83
C PRO A 295 -9.76 0.57 -2.32
N ALA A 296 -8.98 1.54 -1.84
CA ALA A 296 -8.78 1.78 -0.41
C ALA A 296 -10.09 2.06 0.35
N ASP A 297 -10.98 2.89 -0.19
CA ASP A 297 -12.24 3.22 0.49
C ASP A 297 -13.17 2.00 0.56
N ALA A 298 -13.20 1.16 -0.48
CA ALA A 298 -13.99 -0.08 -0.46
C ALA A 298 -13.42 -1.08 0.55
N PHE A 299 -12.09 -1.12 0.68
CA PHE A 299 -11.42 -1.93 1.70
C PHE A 299 -11.81 -1.45 3.11
N GLN A 300 -11.72 -0.15 3.38
CA GLN A 300 -12.08 0.44 4.67
C GLN A 300 -13.54 0.17 5.07
N VAL A 301 -14.47 0.30 4.12
CA VAL A 301 -15.89 -0.03 4.39
C VAL A 301 -16.07 -1.52 4.68
N ALA A 302 -15.35 -2.40 3.98
CA ALA A 302 -15.38 -3.84 4.27
C ALA A 302 -14.79 -4.16 5.66
N LEU A 303 -13.70 -3.49 6.07
CA LEU A 303 -13.16 -3.61 7.42
C LEU A 303 -14.15 -3.16 8.49
N ALA A 304 -14.80 -2.00 8.29
CA ALA A 304 -15.82 -1.50 9.21
C ALA A 304 -16.99 -2.48 9.36
N GLN A 305 -17.39 -3.14 8.27
CA GLN A 305 -18.39 -4.20 8.30
C GLN A 305 -17.92 -5.43 9.09
N LEU A 306 -16.69 -5.89 8.88
CA LEU A 306 -16.11 -7.05 9.57
C LEU A 306 -15.94 -6.79 11.07
N VAL A 307 -15.41 -5.63 11.47
CA VAL A 307 -15.27 -5.23 12.87
C VAL A 307 -16.64 -5.19 13.55
N ARG A 308 -17.64 -4.60 12.90
CA ARG A 308 -19.01 -4.59 13.41
C ARG A 308 -19.56 -6.02 13.58
N ALA A 309 -19.44 -6.87 12.56
CA ALA A 309 -19.91 -8.24 12.60
C ALA A 309 -19.22 -9.08 13.70
N SER A 310 -17.96 -8.78 13.99
CA SER A 310 -17.23 -9.41 15.10
C SER A 310 -17.80 -9.05 16.48
N GLY A 311 -18.30 -7.82 16.65
CA GLY A 311 -18.92 -7.37 17.90
C GLY A 311 -20.33 -7.95 18.10
N ASP A 312 -21.09 -8.18 17.02
CA ASP A 312 -22.44 -8.75 17.07
C ASP A 312 -22.42 -10.26 17.47
N SER A 313 -21.29 -10.95 17.25
CA SER A 313 -21.10 -12.38 17.56
C SER A 313 -20.34 -12.58 18.87
N ALA A 314 -21.00 -12.38 20.02
CA ALA A 314 -20.35 -12.44 21.33
C ALA A 314 -19.79 -13.83 21.69
N ILE A 315 -18.50 -13.85 22.04
CA ILE A 315 -17.73 -14.73 22.99
C ILE A 315 -16.26 -14.28 22.95
N GLN A 316 -15.79 -13.73 21.83
CA GLN A 316 -14.49 -13.08 21.69
C GLN A 316 -14.72 -11.59 21.49
N ALA A 317 -13.94 -10.77 22.18
CA ALA A 317 -13.83 -9.33 22.00
C ALA A 317 -14.00 -8.85 20.55
N THR A 318 -14.62 -7.68 20.39
CA THR A 318 -14.56 -6.89 19.14
C THR A 318 -13.15 -6.92 18.57
N TRP A 319 -13.00 -7.31 17.30
CA TRP A 319 -11.69 -7.35 16.66
C TRP A 319 -11.12 -5.94 16.55
N ILE A 320 -9.82 -5.82 16.79
CA ILE A 320 -9.05 -4.60 16.58
C ILE A 320 -8.29 -4.74 15.27
N VAL A 321 -8.28 -3.69 14.46
CA VAL A 321 -7.53 -3.62 13.20
C VAL A 321 -6.10 -3.14 13.48
N ARG A 322 -5.10 -3.85 12.97
CA ARG A 322 -3.69 -3.48 13.09
C ARG A 322 -2.92 -3.74 11.79
N PRO A 323 -2.24 -2.73 11.19
CA PRO A 323 -2.25 -1.32 11.55
C PRO A 323 -3.61 -0.65 11.24
N ARG A 324 -3.81 0.57 11.76
CA ARG A 324 -5.03 1.36 11.52
C ARG A 324 -5.22 1.71 10.04
N GLU A 325 -4.14 2.10 9.37
CA GLU A 325 -4.12 2.35 7.93
C GLU A 325 -3.60 1.11 7.19
N PRO A 326 -4.30 0.62 6.15
CA PRO A 326 -3.89 -0.55 5.43
C PRO A 326 -2.52 -0.35 4.79
N PHE A 327 -1.69 -1.39 4.88
CA PHE A 327 -0.41 -1.39 4.21
C PHE A 327 -0.54 -1.98 2.81
N LEU A 328 0.33 -1.54 1.92
CA LEU A 328 0.55 -2.14 0.62
C LEU A 328 1.82 -2.99 0.66
N LEU A 329 1.81 -4.14 -0.04
CA LEU A 329 3.01 -4.93 -0.30
C LEU A 329 2.95 -5.65 -1.65
N GLY A 330 4.12 -5.89 -2.22
CA GLY A 330 4.27 -6.81 -3.35
C GLY A 330 4.32 -8.24 -2.87
N ALA A 331 3.26 -9.01 -3.08
CA ALA A 331 3.23 -10.39 -2.65
C ALA A 331 3.98 -11.30 -3.64
N PRO A 332 4.28 -12.55 -3.25
CA PRO A 332 4.82 -13.55 -4.17
C PRO A 332 3.94 -13.66 -5.42
N ALA A 333 4.57 -13.90 -6.58
CA ALA A 333 3.97 -13.78 -7.93
C ALA A 333 3.76 -12.35 -8.46
N GLY A 334 4.23 -11.31 -7.74
CA GLY A 334 4.36 -9.96 -8.29
C GLY A 334 3.06 -9.16 -8.37
N THR A 335 2.07 -9.53 -7.57
CA THR A 335 0.79 -8.81 -7.44
C THR A 335 0.86 -7.82 -6.27
N LEU A 336 0.19 -6.67 -6.41
CA LEU A 336 0.07 -5.69 -5.34
C LEU A 336 -1.09 -6.08 -4.42
N TRP A 337 -0.80 -6.16 -3.12
CA TRP A 337 -1.78 -6.49 -2.09
C TRP A 337 -1.92 -5.36 -1.10
N MET A 338 -3.15 -5.17 -0.64
CA MET A 338 -3.53 -4.31 0.46
C MET A 338 -3.97 -5.17 1.63
N ALA A 339 -3.49 -4.92 2.85
CA ALA A 339 -3.88 -5.75 3.98
C ALA A 339 -3.86 -5.05 5.35
N VAL A 340 -4.57 -5.68 6.28
CA VAL A 340 -4.55 -5.41 7.73
C VAL A 340 -4.70 -6.71 8.50
N ALA A 341 -4.11 -6.77 9.69
CA ALA A 341 -4.34 -7.82 10.67
C ALA A 341 -5.59 -7.51 11.50
N PHE A 342 -6.25 -8.56 11.96
CA PHE A 342 -7.19 -8.51 13.07
C PHE A 342 -6.56 -9.12 14.31
N GLU A 343 -6.70 -8.45 15.44
CA GLU A 343 -6.28 -8.93 16.75
C GLU A 343 -7.45 -8.93 17.75
N SER A 344 -7.37 -9.77 18.78
CA SER A 344 -8.40 -9.85 19.82
C SER A 344 -8.45 -8.59 20.68
N GLY A 345 -9.62 -8.00 20.90
CA GLY A 345 -9.78 -6.76 21.68
C GLY A 345 -9.73 -6.86 23.21
N LEU A 346 -10.01 -8.03 23.83
CA LEU A 346 -10.10 -8.19 25.29
C LEU A 346 -8.99 -9.08 25.88
N LEU A 347 -8.21 -9.77 25.04
CA LEU A 347 -7.13 -10.63 25.53
C LEU A 347 -5.83 -9.84 25.63
N THR A 348 -5.14 -10.00 26.76
CA THR A 348 -3.76 -9.56 26.96
C THR A 348 -2.90 -10.80 27.27
N PRO A 349 -1.91 -11.17 26.43
CA PRO A 349 -1.52 -10.50 25.19
C PRO A 349 -2.57 -10.65 24.08
N LYS A 350 -2.65 -9.64 23.21
CA LYS A 350 -3.53 -9.66 22.03
C LYS A 350 -3.14 -10.82 21.12
N ARG A 351 -4.13 -11.57 20.65
CA ARG A 351 -3.94 -12.72 19.76
C ARG A 351 -4.25 -12.32 18.32
N PHE A 352 -3.50 -12.86 17.38
CA PHE A 352 -3.85 -12.78 15.97
C PHE A 352 -5.16 -13.55 15.71
N ILE A 353 -6.09 -12.92 14.99
CA ILE A 353 -7.38 -13.51 14.60
C ILE A 353 -7.39 -13.89 13.13
N GLY A 354 -6.78 -13.06 12.29
CA GLY A 354 -6.72 -13.28 10.84
C GLY A 354 -6.15 -12.10 10.08
N LEU A 355 -5.86 -12.33 8.81
CA LEU A 355 -5.37 -11.33 7.86
C LEU A 355 -6.49 -11.02 6.87
N CYS A 356 -6.92 -9.77 6.83
CA CYS A 356 -7.76 -9.27 5.75
C CYS A 356 -6.84 -8.75 4.65
N ALA A 357 -6.84 -9.40 3.49
CA ALA A 357 -5.96 -9.09 2.38
C ALA A 357 -6.76 -8.96 1.09
N ALA A 358 -6.43 -7.96 0.28
CA ALA A 358 -7.15 -7.64 -0.94
C ALA A 358 -6.19 -7.35 -2.09
N THR A 359 -6.56 -7.75 -3.30
CA THR A 359 -5.75 -7.56 -4.50
C THR A 359 -6.63 -7.38 -5.73
N VAL A 360 -6.05 -6.92 -6.82
CA VAL A 360 -6.71 -6.81 -8.12
C VAL A 360 -6.14 -7.88 -9.03
N THR A 361 -6.92 -8.92 -9.31
CA THR A 361 -6.55 -10.00 -10.22
C THR A 361 -7.08 -9.76 -11.64
N SER A 362 -6.84 -10.70 -12.55
CA SER A 362 -7.50 -10.71 -13.86
C SER A 362 -9.02 -10.88 -13.79
N ARG A 363 -9.55 -11.46 -12.70
CA ARG A 363 -11.00 -11.59 -12.44
C ARG A 363 -11.59 -10.32 -11.82
N GLY A 364 -10.75 -9.52 -11.17
CA GLY A 364 -11.07 -8.20 -10.64
C GLY A 364 -10.64 -8.03 -9.18
N PRO A 365 -11.22 -7.06 -8.45
CA PRO A 365 -10.89 -6.86 -7.05
C PRO A 365 -11.39 -8.06 -6.23
N GLU A 366 -10.47 -8.70 -5.53
CA GLU A 366 -10.72 -9.83 -4.65
C GLU A 366 -10.36 -9.42 -3.21
N LEU A 367 -11.19 -9.84 -2.26
CA LEU A 367 -11.02 -9.62 -0.82
C LEU A 367 -11.02 -10.97 -0.13
N HIS A 368 -9.98 -11.24 0.65
CA HIS A 368 -9.72 -12.50 1.33
C HIS A 368 -9.63 -12.25 2.83
N LEU A 369 -10.31 -13.09 3.62
CA LEU A 369 -10.13 -13.13 5.07
C LEU A 369 -9.49 -14.46 5.44
N TRP A 370 -8.17 -14.46 5.56
CA TRP A 370 -7.41 -15.65 5.92
C TRP A 370 -7.30 -15.79 7.43
N ARG A 371 -7.53 -17.00 7.94
CA ARG A 371 -7.39 -17.33 9.35
C ARG A 371 -6.53 -18.60 9.49
N PRO A 372 -5.44 -18.58 10.27
CA PRO A 372 -4.68 -19.78 10.54
C PRO A 372 -5.51 -20.77 11.37
N PRO A 373 -5.21 -22.09 11.27
CA PRO A 373 -5.89 -23.10 12.06
C PRO A 373 -5.72 -22.84 13.56
N ALA A 374 -6.79 -23.10 14.34
CA ALA A 374 -6.90 -22.73 15.75
C ALA A 374 -5.89 -23.42 16.70
N SER A 375 -5.09 -24.37 16.22
CA SER A 375 -4.19 -25.19 17.03
C SER A 375 -2.93 -24.47 17.52
N ASP A 376 -2.58 -23.31 16.96
CA ASP A 376 -1.48 -22.48 17.48
C ASP A 376 -1.70 -20.99 17.14
N PRO A 377 -2.25 -20.16 18.06
CA PRO A 377 -2.46 -18.75 17.75
C PRO A 377 -1.13 -18.01 17.80
N ASP A 378 -0.63 -17.62 16.62
CA ASP A 378 0.49 -16.69 16.50
C ASP A 378 0.24 -15.43 17.35
N ARG A 379 1.20 -15.10 18.23
CA ARG A 379 1.17 -13.85 18.98
C ARG A 379 1.74 -12.75 18.10
N LEU A 380 0.96 -11.70 17.84
CA LEU A 380 1.51 -10.49 17.25
C LEU A 380 2.49 -9.84 18.26
N PRO A 381 3.53 -9.14 17.79
CA PRO A 381 4.42 -8.40 18.67
C PRO A 381 3.65 -7.32 19.43
N GLY A 382 4.26 -6.82 20.51
CA GLY A 382 3.79 -5.66 21.23
C GLY A 382 3.66 -4.41 20.36
N GLU A 383 3.00 -3.37 20.87
CA GLU A 383 2.91 -2.10 20.16
C GLU A 383 4.24 -1.34 20.24
N LEU A 384 4.69 -0.85 19.09
CA LEU A 384 5.91 -0.05 18.97
C LEU A 384 5.53 1.43 19.07
N VAL A 385 5.91 2.06 20.18
CA VAL A 385 5.70 3.49 20.44
C VAL A 385 6.96 4.27 20.12
N GLY A 386 6.80 5.42 19.48
CA GLY A 386 7.89 6.35 19.17
C GLY A 386 8.42 7.12 20.40
N SER A 387 9.45 7.94 20.18
CA SER A 387 10.09 8.80 21.18
C SER A 387 10.15 10.25 20.70
N SER A 388 10.94 11.13 21.33
CA SER A 388 11.14 12.51 20.85
C SER A 388 11.85 12.60 19.49
N GLN A 389 12.60 11.56 19.12
CA GLN A 389 13.39 11.49 17.89
C GLN A 389 13.01 10.29 17.01
N LEU A 390 12.20 9.36 17.52
CA LEU A 390 11.85 8.13 16.82
C LEU A 390 10.35 8.08 16.54
N ARG A 391 9.98 7.62 15.36
CA ARG A 391 8.60 7.39 14.93
C ARG A 391 8.46 5.93 14.50
N PRO A 392 7.44 5.21 14.97
CA PRO A 392 7.19 3.87 14.48
C PRO A 392 6.67 3.98 13.04
N GLY A 393 7.29 3.25 12.12
CA GLY A 393 6.80 3.03 10.77
C GLY A 393 5.56 2.13 10.78
N GLN A 394 4.95 1.96 9.61
CA GLN A 394 3.77 1.12 9.44
C GLN A 394 4.06 -0.35 9.79
N PHE A 395 3.26 -0.94 10.70
CA PHE A 395 3.31 -2.37 11.03
C PHE A 395 2.82 -3.22 9.86
N ARG A 396 3.59 -4.23 9.44
CA ARG A 396 3.23 -5.14 8.35
C ARG A 396 3.26 -6.58 8.82
N VAL A 397 2.34 -7.37 8.28
CA VAL A 397 2.21 -8.79 8.60
C VAL A 397 1.86 -9.58 7.35
N TRP A 398 2.52 -10.71 7.11
CA TRP A 398 2.27 -11.54 5.94
C TRP A 398 2.69 -12.99 6.18
N PRO A 399 2.05 -13.98 5.53
CA PRO A 399 2.50 -15.37 5.61
C PRO A 399 3.88 -15.57 4.97
N ALA A 400 4.74 -16.32 5.66
CA ALA A 400 6.05 -16.75 5.22
C ALA A 400 6.24 -18.24 5.56
N GLY A 401 6.31 -19.09 4.54
CA GLY A 401 6.31 -20.54 4.69
C GLY A 401 4.99 -21.03 5.32
N SER A 402 5.09 -21.74 6.44
CA SER A 402 3.96 -22.25 7.22
C SER A 402 3.45 -21.27 8.29
N SER A 403 4.05 -20.08 8.39
CA SER A 403 3.97 -19.25 9.58
C SER A 403 3.74 -17.78 9.27
N LEU A 404 3.52 -16.97 10.29
CA LEU A 404 3.30 -15.53 10.16
C LEU A 404 4.58 -14.74 10.43
N MET A 405 4.95 -13.88 9.48
CA MET A 405 6.02 -12.90 9.68
C MET A 405 5.44 -11.52 9.94
N THR A 406 6.00 -10.80 10.92
CA THR A 406 5.72 -9.38 11.11
C THR A 406 7.00 -8.56 10.98
N VAL A 407 6.84 -7.35 10.47
CA VAL A 407 7.95 -6.41 10.24
C VAL A 407 7.49 -5.00 10.60
N GLN A 408 8.30 -4.29 11.37
CA GLN A 408 8.08 -2.88 11.68
C GLN A 408 9.41 -2.17 11.92
N ALA A 409 9.58 -0.98 11.33
CA ALA A 409 10.77 -0.14 11.53
C ALA A 409 10.49 0.99 12.53
N GLN A 410 11.51 1.45 13.25
CA GLN A 410 11.56 2.78 13.85
C GLN A 410 12.37 3.71 12.95
N MET A 411 11.77 4.85 12.64
CA MET A 411 12.33 5.89 11.80
C MET A 411 12.86 7.00 12.68
N TYR A 412 14.09 7.46 12.42
CA TYR A 412 14.62 8.66 13.03
C TYR A 412 14.00 9.90 12.36
N GLU A 413 13.25 10.67 13.14
CA GLU A 413 12.63 11.92 12.73
C GLU A 413 12.64 12.89 13.93
N PRO A 414 13.63 13.80 14.01
CA PRO A 414 13.77 14.67 15.16
C PRO A 414 12.66 15.74 15.16
N LEU A 415 11.92 15.82 16.27
CA LEU A 415 11.07 16.99 16.54
C LEU A 415 11.97 18.25 16.55
N ALA A 416 11.54 19.31 15.85
CA ALA A 416 12.18 20.62 15.93
C ALA A 416 12.01 21.20 17.35
N ALA A 417 12.87 20.76 18.28
CA ALA A 417 12.82 21.12 19.69
C ALA A 417 13.52 22.46 19.99
N GLN A 418 14.18 23.07 19.01
CA GLN A 418 14.83 24.37 19.14
C GLN A 418 14.45 25.28 17.97
N PRO A 419 14.24 26.58 18.20
CA PRO A 419 14.14 27.53 17.10
C PRO A 419 15.43 27.42 16.28
N PRO A 420 15.32 27.18 14.96
CA PRO A 420 16.51 26.98 14.14
C PRO A 420 17.38 28.23 14.14
N PRO A 421 18.72 28.10 13.99
CA PRO A 421 19.56 29.24 13.65
C PRO A 421 19.03 29.88 12.35
N SER A 422 19.15 31.20 12.19
CA SER A 422 18.70 31.91 10.99
C SER A 422 19.85 32.03 9.98
N PRO A 423 19.77 31.45 8.78
CA PRO A 423 18.69 30.58 8.26
C PRO A 423 18.80 29.11 8.71
N PRO A 424 17.68 28.39 8.86
CA PRO A 424 17.67 26.99 9.31
C PRO A 424 18.51 26.09 8.39
N PRO A 425 19.39 25.24 8.92
CA PRO A 425 19.84 24.08 8.16
C PRO A 425 18.62 23.19 7.84
N PRO A 426 18.56 22.57 6.65
CA PRO A 426 17.48 21.64 6.34
C PRO A 426 17.50 20.48 7.37
N PRO A 427 16.33 20.04 7.86
CA PRO A 427 16.28 18.90 8.77
C PRO A 427 16.88 17.67 8.09
N PRO A 428 17.58 16.81 8.84
CA PRO A 428 18.13 15.58 8.26
C PRO A 428 16.98 14.72 7.71
N PRO A 429 17.18 14.05 6.56
CA PRO A 429 16.16 13.16 6.01
C PRO A 429 15.89 12.00 6.98
N PRO A 430 14.64 11.51 7.04
CA PRO A 430 14.33 10.35 7.86
C PRO A 430 15.15 9.15 7.41
N HIS A 431 15.54 8.30 8.36
CA HIS A 431 16.25 7.06 8.10
C HIS A 431 15.81 5.97 9.08
N VAL A 432 16.00 4.72 8.70
CA VAL A 432 15.71 3.57 9.57
C VAL A 432 16.72 3.55 10.70
N ALA A 433 16.24 3.68 11.93
CA ALA A 433 17.05 3.57 13.13
C ALA A 433 17.17 2.11 13.57
N GLU A 434 16.05 1.39 13.56
CA GLU A 434 15.97 0.01 14.03
C GLU A 434 14.80 -0.72 13.36
N VAL A 435 14.95 -2.01 13.14
CA VAL A 435 13.94 -2.89 12.53
C VAL A 435 13.62 -4.00 13.50
N TYR A 436 12.33 -4.29 13.65
CA TYR A 436 11.79 -5.36 14.47
C TYR A 436 11.13 -6.38 13.55
N VAL A 437 11.51 -7.64 13.74
CA VAL A 437 10.97 -8.78 12.97
C VAL A 437 10.48 -9.84 13.94
N THR A 438 9.32 -10.44 13.62
CA THR A 438 8.88 -11.67 14.28
C THR A 438 8.62 -12.76 13.26
N LEU A 439 9.03 -13.99 13.58
CA LEU A 439 8.75 -15.20 12.81
C LEU A 439 8.66 -16.38 13.78
N ASP A 440 7.66 -17.25 13.64
CA ASP A 440 7.48 -18.44 14.50
C ASP A 440 7.47 -18.12 16.00
N GLY A 441 6.85 -17.01 16.38
CA GLY A 441 6.82 -16.53 17.78
C GLY A 441 8.16 -16.02 18.32
N ARG A 442 9.25 -16.10 17.55
CA ARG A 442 10.55 -15.50 17.88
C ARG A 442 10.55 -14.06 17.40
N SER A 443 11.08 -13.15 18.21
CA SER A 443 11.29 -11.76 17.80
C SER A 443 12.77 -11.41 17.91
N GLY A 444 13.21 -10.54 17.01
CA GLY A 444 14.54 -9.95 17.04
C GLY A 444 14.49 -8.52 16.52
N HIS A 445 15.54 -7.77 16.81
CA HIS A 445 15.73 -6.41 16.35
C HIS A 445 17.14 -6.25 15.74
N GLY A 446 17.30 -5.25 14.88
CA GLY A 446 18.59 -4.93 14.28
C GLY A 446 18.49 -3.78 13.31
N LEU A 447 19.63 -3.38 12.72
CA LEU A 447 19.67 -2.28 11.75
C LEU A 447 18.99 -2.62 10.42
N THR A 448 18.78 -3.91 10.15
CA THR A 448 18.14 -4.41 8.91
C THR A 448 17.15 -5.51 9.25
N ALA A 449 16.15 -5.74 8.39
CA ALA A 449 15.19 -6.83 8.56
C ALA A 449 15.87 -8.21 8.64
N ARG A 450 16.95 -8.41 7.88
CA ARG A 450 17.74 -9.65 7.92
C ARG A 450 18.49 -9.81 9.24
N ALA A 451 19.11 -8.74 9.75
CA ALA A 451 19.78 -8.77 11.04
C ALA A 451 18.77 -9.04 12.18
N ALA A 452 17.61 -8.39 12.13
CA ALA A 452 16.52 -8.61 13.08
C ALA A 452 15.99 -10.06 13.03
N LEU A 453 15.92 -10.67 11.85
CA LEU A 453 15.52 -12.08 11.71
C LEU A 453 16.55 -13.05 12.31
N LEU A 454 17.85 -12.77 12.15
CA LEU A 454 18.94 -13.63 12.63
C LEU A 454 19.25 -13.44 14.12
N GLY A 455 19.02 -12.27 14.69
CA GLY A 455 19.34 -11.93 16.08
C GLY A 455 18.38 -12.50 17.13
N GLY A 456 17.51 -13.45 16.77
CA GLY A 456 16.35 -13.85 17.56
C GLY A 456 16.70 -14.44 18.94
N GLU A 457 16.38 -13.70 20.01
CA GLU A 457 16.25 -14.22 21.38
C GLU A 457 15.47 -13.30 22.36
N GLN A 458 14.51 -12.49 21.90
CA GLN A 458 13.66 -11.70 22.81
C GLN A 458 12.18 -11.79 22.44
N ILE A 459 11.34 -12.27 23.36
CA ILE A 459 9.89 -12.28 23.19
C ILE A 459 9.30 -10.94 23.68
N VAL A 460 8.69 -10.21 22.74
CA VAL A 460 7.76 -9.06 22.92
C VAL A 460 8.42 -7.74 23.31
N THR A 461 8.77 -6.92 22.30
CA THR A 461 9.00 -5.47 22.46
C THR A 461 7.68 -4.72 22.35
N ASP A 462 6.85 -4.84 23.38
CA ASP A 462 5.86 -3.81 23.64
C ASP A 462 6.59 -2.63 24.31
N THR A 463 6.80 -1.54 23.55
CA THR A 463 7.53 -0.36 24.04
C THR A 463 6.60 0.67 24.67
N THR A 464 5.32 0.33 24.85
CA THR A 464 4.38 1.18 25.59
C THR A 464 4.84 1.37 27.04
N LEU A 465 4.50 2.52 27.63
CA LEU A 465 4.82 2.81 29.02
C LEU A 465 4.20 1.77 29.98
N ALA A 466 2.99 1.29 29.66
CA ALA A 466 2.32 0.24 30.42
C ALA A 466 3.10 -1.08 30.39
N ALA A 467 3.57 -1.50 29.20
CA ALA A 467 4.38 -2.71 29.08
C ALA A 467 5.75 -2.58 29.75
N ARG A 468 6.41 -1.43 29.60
CA ARG A 468 7.65 -1.11 30.31
C ARG A 468 7.47 -1.24 31.82
N TRP A 469 6.41 -0.65 32.39
CA TRP A 469 6.08 -0.82 33.81
C TRP A 469 5.79 -2.28 34.20
N SER A 470 5.09 -3.04 33.35
CA SER A 470 4.84 -4.47 33.61
C SER A 470 6.12 -5.31 33.62
N ARG A 471 7.10 -4.93 32.79
CA ARG A 471 8.42 -5.57 32.70
C ARG A 471 9.26 -5.23 33.92
N VAL A 472 9.28 -3.95 34.32
CA VAL A 472 9.89 -3.48 35.58
C VAL A 472 9.33 -4.26 36.77
N ARG A 473 8.00 -4.43 36.86
CA ARG A 473 7.39 -5.23 37.94
C ARG A 473 7.83 -6.70 37.91
N ARG A 474 7.88 -7.33 36.73
CA ARG A 474 8.36 -8.72 36.60
C ARG A 474 9.82 -8.88 37.01
N LEU A 475 10.69 -8.00 36.52
CA LEU A 475 12.11 -8.00 36.87
C LEU A 475 12.32 -7.77 38.38
N ALA A 476 11.55 -6.86 38.98
CA ALA A 476 11.57 -6.62 40.42
C ALA A 476 11.12 -7.87 41.21
N MET A 477 10.02 -8.53 40.82
CA MET A 477 9.56 -9.78 41.45
C MET A 477 10.57 -10.93 41.29
N GLN A 478 11.20 -11.06 40.12
CA GLN A 478 12.21 -12.09 39.88
C GLN A 478 13.49 -11.82 40.68
N ALA A 479 13.91 -10.55 40.79
CA ALA A 479 15.04 -10.16 41.61
C ALA A 479 14.76 -10.43 43.10
N ASP A 480 13.57 -10.08 43.60
CA ASP A 480 13.13 -10.37 44.97
C ASP A 480 13.11 -11.88 45.26
N SER A 481 12.60 -12.67 44.30
CA SER A 481 12.63 -14.14 44.38
C SER A 481 14.06 -14.70 44.39
N ALA A 482 14.98 -14.17 43.58
CA ALA A 482 16.38 -14.62 43.54
C ALA A 482 17.09 -14.29 44.87
N LEU A 483 16.81 -13.12 45.44
CA LEU A 483 17.33 -12.71 46.75
C LEU A 483 16.80 -13.60 47.88
N GLY A 484 15.51 -14.01 47.82
CA GLY A 484 14.92 -14.96 48.76
C GLY A 484 15.52 -16.37 48.71
N VAL A 485 16.08 -16.79 47.58
CA VAL A 485 16.77 -18.09 47.39
C VAL A 485 18.28 -17.98 47.65
N GLY A 486 18.82 -16.77 47.85
CA GLY A 486 20.24 -16.53 48.11
C GLY A 486 21.13 -16.51 46.85
N ASP A 487 20.55 -16.46 45.65
CA ASP A 487 21.28 -16.39 44.38
C ASP A 487 21.63 -14.93 44.03
N LEU A 488 22.77 -14.49 44.55
CA LEU A 488 23.27 -13.12 44.38
C LEU A 488 23.71 -12.80 42.95
N GLU A 489 24.12 -13.80 42.16
CA GLU A 489 24.58 -13.61 40.79
C GLU A 489 23.39 -13.34 39.85
N THR A 490 22.34 -14.16 39.98
CA THR A 490 21.08 -13.94 39.26
C THR A 490 20.43 -12.62 39.67
N PHE A 491 20.42 -12.29 40.97
CA PHE A 491 19.94 -10.99 41.47
C PHE A 491 20.70 -9.82 40.84
N GLY A 492 22.03 -9.86 40.83
CA GLY A 492 22.86 -8.80 40.26
C GLY A 492 22.67 -8.61 38.75
N SER A 493 22.32 -9.67 38.01
CA SER A 493 22.00 -9.58 36.58
C SER A 493 20.62 -8.95 36.35
N LEU A 494 19.60 -9.41 37.08
CA LEU A 494 18.23 -8.89 37.01
C LEU A 494 18.15 -7.44 37.48
N TRP A 495 18.91 -7.06 38.50
CA TRP A 495 18.98 -5.70 39.00
C TRP A 495 19.56 -4.72 37.97
N ARG A 496 20.63 -5.11 37.26
CA ARG A 496 21.18 -4.29 36.16
C ARG A 496 20.18 -4.12 35.02
N GLN A 497 19.46 -5.17 34.66
CA GLN A 497 18.39 -5.11 33.66
C GLN A 497 17.25 -4.18 34.10
N LEU A 498 16.80 -4.30 35.35
CA LEU A 498 15.77 -3.43 35.94
C LEU A 498 16.17 -1.95 35.90
N MET A 499 17.41 -1.63 36.30
CA MET A 499 17.93 -0.26 36.29
C MET A 499 18.07 0.29 34.87
N SER A 500 18.43 -0.55 33.89
CA SER A 500 18.47 -0.15 32.48
C SER A 500 17.08 0.19 31.94
N GLU A 501 16.05 -0.58 32.34
CA GLU A 501 14.65 -0.34 31.97
C GLU A 501 14.05 0.87 32.70
N LEU A 502 14.61 1.32 33.83
CA LEU A 502 14.16 2.53 34.54
C LEU A 502 14.91 3.79 34.11
N ALA A 503 16.08 3.66 33.49
CA ALA A 503 16.87 4.80 33.05
C ALA A 503 16.10 5.64 32.00
N PRO A 504 16.16 6.98 32.06
CA PRO A 504 15.65 7.81 30.98
C PRO A 504 16.44 7.53 29.69
N PRO A 505 15.79 7.57 28.51
CA PRO A 505 16.49 7.38 27.24
C PRO A 505 17.66 8.36 27.17
N HIS A 506 18.86 7.85 26.91
CA HIS A 506 20.05 8.67 26.81
C HIS A 506 19.81 9.75 25.76
N ARG A 507 19.91 11.01 26.18
CA ARG A 507 20.01 12.13 25.23
C ARG A 507 21.38 12.00 24.58
N PRO A 508 21.49 11.72 23.27
CA PRO A 508 22.76 11.91 22.60
C PRO A 508 23.12 13.40 22.72
N ARG A 509 24.34 13.68 23.19
CA ARG A 509 24.92 15.03 23.21
C ARG A 509 25.37 15.43 21.83
#